data_AF-A0A552J5D0-F1
#
_entry.id   AF-A0A552J5D0-F1
#
_cell.length_a   1.000
_cell.length_b   1.000
_cell.length_c   1.000
_cell.angle_alpha   90.00
_cell.angle_beta   90.00
_cell.angle_gamma   90.00
#
_symmetry.space_group_name_H-M   'P 1'
#
loop_
_entity.id
_entity.type
_entity.pdbx_description
1 polymer ?
#
loop_
_entity_poly.entity_id
_entity_poly.type
_entity_poly.pdbx_seq_one_letter_code
_entity_poly.pdbx_strand_id
1 'polypeptide(L)'
;MIEGRFGTKGQIYFDIDLVGDDGLILPAEVMLDTGFTEFLAINSQDADSLDWRFLRQNKLITAQGEAFFDIYLGRVRIDGQEYEIPVFAGEAIKEILLGSRWLKQFILVANYQQTQVTLG
;
A
#
# COMPACT_ATOMS: atom_id res chain seq x y z
N MET A 1 15.39 -4.39 4.00
CA MET A 1 15.02 -4.91 2.68
C MET A 1 14.02 -6.03 2.87
N ILE A 2 12.85 -5.94 2.25
CA ILE A 2 11.87 -7.04 2.23
C ILE A 2 11.95 -7.81 0.91
N GLU A 3 11.68 -9.11 0.98
CA GLU A 3 11.50 -9.95 -0.20
C GLU A 3 10.06 -9.86 -0.69
N GLY A 4 9.87 -10.00 -2.00
CA GLY A 4 8.56 -10.04 -2.63
C GLY A 4 8.41 -11.26 -3.53
N ARG A 5 7.27 -11.35 -4.19
CA ARG A 5 7.00 -12.41 -5.18
C ARG A 5 6.35 -11.86 -6.44
N PHE A 6 6.57 -12.56 -7.54
CA PHE A 6 5.79 -12.34 -8.76
C PHE A 6 4.42 -13.03 -8.67
N GLY A 7 3.39 -12.35 -9.15
CA GLY A 7 2.07 -12.90 -9.42
C GLY A 7 2.01 -13.65 -10.74
N THR A 8 0.90 -14.34 -10.98
CA THR A 8 0.70 -15.17 -12.18
C THR A 8 0.61 -14.37 -13.47
N LYS A 9 0.32 -13.06 -13.40
CA LYS A 9 0.26 -12.14 -14.55
C LYS A 9 1.34 -11.07 -14.48
N GLY A 10 2.39 -11.31 -13.71
CA GLY A 10 3.53 -10.39 -13.56
C GLY A 10 3.31 -9.24 -12.58
N GLN A 11 2.26 -9.32 -11.75
CA GLN A 11 2.14 -8.44 -10.58
C GLN A 11 3.34 -8.64 -9.64
N ILE A 12 3.62 -7.65 -8.82
CA ILE A 12 4.64 -7.75 -7.77
C ILE A 12 3.95 -7.57 -6.44
N TYR A 13 4.16 -8.52 -5.53
CA TYR A 13 3.59 -8.49 -4.19
C TYR A 13 4.70 -8.45 -3.14
N PHE A 14 4.40 -7.78 -2.03
CA PHE A 14 5.23 -7.68 -0.84
C PHE A 14 4.38 -7.91 0.40
N ASP A 15 4.97 -8.43 1.46
CA ASP A 15 4.32 -8.48 2.77
C ASP A 15 4.78 -7.30 3.63
N ILE A 16 3.83 -6.58 4.22
CA ILE A 16 4.05 -5.48 5.16
C ILE A 16 3.13 -5.66 6.36
N ASP A 17 3.35 -4.90 7.44
CA ASP A 17 2.35 -4.80 8.51
C ASP A 17 1.56 -3.49 8.40
N LEU A 18 0.25 -3.57 8.55
CA LEU A 18 -0.60 -2.41 8.87
C LEU A 18 -0.74 -2.32 10.40
N VAL A 19 -0.50 -1.14 10.96
CA VAL A 19 -0.46 -0.92 12.42
C VAL A 19 -1.61 -0.01 12.83
N GLY A 20 -2.62 -0.55 13.50
CA GLY A 20 -3.78 0.19 13.98
C GLY A 20 -3.46 1.11 15.18
N ASP A 21 -4.32 2.10 15.41
CA ASP A 21 -4.21 3.08 16.51
C ASP A 21 -4.46 2.48 17.90
N ASP A 22 -5.10 1.32 17.95
CA ASP A 22 -5.26 0.49 19.14
C ASP A 22 -4.07 -0.47 19.41
N GLY A 23 -3.05 -0.47 18.54
CA GLY A 23 -1.90 -1.37 18.63
C GLY A 23 -2.10 -2.71 17.91
N LEU A 24 -3.22 -2.91 17.21
CA LEU A 24 -3.42 -4.04 16.32
C LEU A 24 -2.35 -4.06 15.22
N ILE A 25 -1.77 -5.22 14.94
CA ILE A 25 -0.82 -5.42 13.85
C ILE A 25 -1.43 -6.44 12.90
N LEU A 26 -1.73 -6.01 11.67
CA LEU A 26 -2.28 -6.84 10.61
C LEU A 26 -1.22 -7.06 9.52
N PRO A 27 -0.63 -8.27 9.42
CA PRO A 27 0.18 -8.63 8.26
C PRO A 27 -0.69 -8.59 7.01
N ALA A 28 -0.20 -7.93 5.96
CA ALA A 28 -0.93 -7.73 4.72
C ALA A 28 -0.02 -7.94 3.51
N GLU A 29 -0.51 -8.71 2.54
CA GLU A 29 0.09 -8.80 1.23
C GLU A 29 -0.39 -7.61 0.38
N VAL A 30 0.55 -6.84 -0.15
CA VAL A 30 0.29 -5.62 -0.91
C VAL A 30 0.82 -5.73 -2.32
N MET A 31 0.06 -5.26 -3.28
CA MET A 31 0.44 -5.24 -4.69
C MET A 31 1.13 -3.91 -5.02
N LEU A 32 2.34 -3.96 -5.56
CA LEU A 32 2.98 -2.77 -6.11
C LEU A 32 2.22 -2.31 -7.36
N ASP A 33 1.69 -1.10 -7.31
CA ASP A 33 1.06 -0.42 -8.45
C ASP A 33 1.82 0.88 -8.74
N THR A 34 2.61 0.87 -9.82
CA THR A 34 3.37 2.05 -10.24
C THR A 34 2.52 3.12 -10.91
N GLY A 35 1.29 2.79 -11.33
CA GLY A 35 0.29 3.74 -11.80
C GLY A 35 -0.37 4.51 -10.66
N PHE A 36 -0.33 3.98 -9.43
CA PHE A 36 -0.73 4.70 -8.23
C PHE A 36 0.46 5.51 -7.67
N THR A 37 0.32 6.82 -7.60
CA THR A 37 1.41 7.76 -7.32
C THR A 37 1.51 8.21 -5.86
N GLU A 38 0.67 7.67 -4.99
CA GLU A 38 0.68 7.91 -3.54
C GLU A 38 1.31 6.72 -2.80
N PHE A 39 1.24 6.68 -1.46
CA PHE A 39 1.91 5.63 -0.68
C PHE A 39 1.15 4.32 -0.60
N LEU A 40 -0.11 4.37 -0.15
CA LEU A 40 -0.92 3.18 0.08
C LEU A 40 -2.38 3.47 -0.27
N ALA A 41 -3.05 2.50 -0.89
CA ALA A 41 -4.49 2.51 -1.06
C ALA A 41 -5.11 1.19 -0.59
N ILE A 42 -6.21 1.26 0.16
CA ILE A 42 -6.88 0.10 0.78
C ILE A 42 -8.39 0.19 0.68
N ASN A 43 -9.08 -0.91 0.99
CA ASN A 43 -10.54 -0.87 1.13
C ASN A 43 -10.93 -0.01 2.34
N SER A 44 -12.03 0.74 2.23
CA SER A 44 -12.53 1.57 3.32
C SER A 44 -12.88 0.78 4.58
N GLN A 45 -13.40 -0.44 4.45
CA GLN A 45 -13.72 -1.29 5.61
C GLN A 45 -12.45 -1.69 6.37
N ASP A 46 -11.35 -1.96 5.65
CA ASP A 46 -10.06 -2.28 6.27
C ASP A 46 -9.50 -1.06 7.00
N ALA A 47 -9.61 0.14 6.40
CA ALA A 47 -9.19 1.39 7.02
C ALA A 47 -9.93 1.67 8.34
N ASP A 48 -11.26 1.49 8.33
CA ASP A 48 -12.10 1.69 9.51
C ASP A 48 -11.76 0.68 10.62
N SER A 49 -11.36 -0.55 10.26
CA SER A 49 -10.97 -1.59 11.22
C SER A 49 -9.64 -1.30 11.95
N LEU A 50 -8.79 -0.46 11.37
CA LEU A 50 -7.49 -0.07 11.91
C LEU A 50 -7.57 1.14 12.85
N ASP A 51 -8.75 1.75 12.96
CA ASP A 51 -9.04 2.95 13.76
C ASP A 51 -8.09 4.12 13.47
N TRP A 52 -7.54 4.18 12.25
CA TRP A 52 -6.64 5.26 11.87
C TRP A 52 -7.34 6.61 11.91
N ARG A 53 -6.59 7.66 12.26
CA ARG A 53 -7.12 9.01 12.25
C ARG A 53 -7.49 9.47 10.83
N PHE A 54 -8.77 9.76 10.61
CA PHE A 54 -9.23 10.44 9.41
C PHE A 54 -8.61 11.85 9.27
N LEU A 55 -8.14 12.18 8.06
CA LEU A 55 -7.54 13.47 7.74
C LEU A 55 -8.46 14.36 6.91
N ARG A 56 -8.91 13.84 5.76
CA ARG A 56 -9.69 14.58 4.76
C ARG A 56 -10.18 13.63 3.67
N GLN A 57 -11.11 14.10 2.86
CA GLN A 57 -11.42 13.47 1.58
C GLN A 57 -10.61 14.13 0.45
N ASN A 58 -10.22 13.35 -0.56
CA ASN A 58 -9.54 13.85 -1.75
C ASN A 58 -10.12 13.23 -3.02
N LYS A 59 -10.06 13.98 -4.12
CA LYS A 59 -10.52 13.55 -5.43
C LYS A 59 -9.32 13.13 -6.28
N LEU A 60 -9.35 11.91 -6.80
CA LEU A 60 -8.34 11.42 -7.73
C LEU A 60 -8.97 11.09 -9.09
N ILE A 61 -8.17 11.22 -10.16
CA ILE A 61 -8.52 10.72 -11.48
C ILE A 61 -8.00 9.28 -11.56
N THR A 62 -8.92 8.34 -11.67
CA THR A 62 -8.63 6.91 -11.82
C THR A 62 -8.84 6.48 -13.27
N ALA A 63 -8.51 5.22 -13.58
CA ALA A 63 -8.84 4.62 -14.88
C ALA A 63 -10.35 4.58 -15.18
N GLN A 64 -11.21 4.66 -14.15
CA GLN A 64 -12.67 4.67 -14.28
C GLN A 64 -13.25 6.10 -14.27
N GLY A 65 -12.39 7.12 -14.27
CA GLY A 65 -12.78 8.52 -14.12
C GLY A 65 -12.54 9.03 -12.72
N GLU A 66 -13.20 10.14 -12.38
CA GLU A 66 -13.01 10.81 -11.09
C GLU A 66 -13.64 10.01 -9.95
N ALA A 67 -12.89 9.81 -8.87
CA ALA A 67 -13.36 9.14 -7.66
C ALA A 67 -12.90 9.90 -6.41
N PHE A 68 -13.71 9.82 -5.36
CA PHE A 68 -13.38 10.34 -4.05
C PHE A 68 -12.81 9.23 -3.18
N PHE A 69 -11.78 9.58 -2.42
CA PHE A 69 -11.10 8.71 -1.48
C PHE A 69 -11.02 9.42 -0.14
N ASP A 70 -11.29 8.68 0.92
CA ASP A 70 -11.04 9.13 2.28
C ASP A 70 -9.56 8.91 2.59
N ILE A 71 -8.91 9.93 3.15
CA ILE A 71 -7.49 9.88 3.49
C ILE A 71 -7.37 9.78 5.00
N TYR A 72 -6.67 8.74 5.45
CA TYR A 72 -6.35 8.49 6.83
C TYR A 72 -4.84 8.70 7.07
N LEU A 73 -4.47 9.01 8.30
CA LEU A 73 -3.08 8.98 8.76
C LEU A 73 -2.78 7.54 9.21
N GLY A 74 -2.32 6.72 8.26
CA GLY A 74 -2.05 5.32 8.53
C GLY A 74 -0.63 5.10 9.03
N ARG A 75 -0.44 4.00 9.77
CA ARG A 75 0.87 3.53 10.21
C ARG A 75 1.15 2.16 9.60
N VAL A 76 2.29 2.03 8.95
CA VAL A 76 2.72 0.77 8.31
C VAL A 76 4.13 0.42 8.74
N ARG A 77 4.44 -0.88 8.79
CA ARG A 77 5.79 -1.37 9.03
C ARG A 77 6.33 -2.08 7.79
N ILE A 78 7.47 -1.60 7.31
CA ILE A 78 8.21 -2.18 6.19
C ILE A 78 9.62 -2.45 6.70
N ASP A 79 10.09 -3.69 6.57
CA ASP A 79 11.42 -4.10 7.05
C ASP A 79 11.67 -3.79 8.54
N GLY A 80 10.65 -3.94 9.37
CA GLY A 80 10.73 -3.60 10.80
C GLY A 80 10.71 -2.10 11.12
N GLN A 81 10.80 -1.22 10.12
CA GLN A 81 10.69 0.22 10.29
C GLN A 81 9.24 0.68 10.13
N GLU A 82 8.74 1.44 11.12
CA GLU A 82 7.41 2.02 11.10
C GLU A 82 7.38 3.39 10.41
N TYR A 83 6.34 3.63 9.63
CA TYR A 83 6.11 4.85 8.87
C TYR A 83 4.69 5.34 9.08
N GLU A 84 4.55 6.62 9.38
CA GLU A 84 3.27 7.30 9.37
C GLU A 84 3.07 7.99 8.01
N ILE A 85 2.00 7.62 7.29
CA ILE A 85 1.76 8.02 5.90
C ILE A 85 0.28 8.35 5.64
N PRO A 86 -0.02 9.20 4.64
CA PRO A 86 -1.35 9.28 4.07
C PRO A 86 -1.75 7.95 3.40
N VAL A 87 -2.88 7.38 3.81
CA VAL A 87 -3.47 6.17 3.19
C VAL A 87 -4.80 6.53 2.54
N PHE A 88 -4.98 6.11 1.29
CA PHE A 88 -6.20 6.37 0.50
C PHE A 88 -7.16 5.19 0.62
N ALA A 89 -8.35 5.43 1.16
CA ALA A 89 -9.38 4.44 1.35
C ALA A 89 -10.51 4.63 0.34
N GLY A 90 -10.98 3.53 -0.25
CA GLY A 90 -12.10 3.54 -1.19
C GLY A 90 -12.77 2.17 -1.33
N GLU A 91 -14.10 2.17 -1.47
CA GLU A 91 -14.91 0.95 -1.48
C GLU A 91 -14.60 -0.01 -2.64
N ALA A 92 -14.13 0.53 -3.77
CA ALA A 92 -13.84 -0.25 -4.97
C ALA A 92 -12.45 -0.93 -4.96
N ILE A 93 -11.62 -0.65 -3.97
CA ILE A 93 -10.28 -1.23 -3.84
C ILE A 93 -10.42 -2.67 -3.33
N LYS A 94 -9.82 -3.62 -4.06
CA LYS A 94 -9.88 -5.06 -3.75
C LYS A 94 -8.55 -5.56 -3.22
N GLU A 95 -7.45 -5.19 -3.87
CA GLU A 95 -6.10 -5.43 -3.40
C GLU A 95 -5.55 -4.19 -2.70
N ILE A 96 -4.80 -4.38 -1.62
CA ILE A 96 -4.03 -3.27 -1.03
C ILE A 96 -2.94 -2.87 -2.02
N LEU A 97 -2.91 -1.60 -2.41
CA LEU A 97 -1.95 -1.08 -3.36
C LEU A 97 -0.81 -0.39 -2.63
N LEU A 98 0.43 -0.84 -2.90
CA LEU A 98 1.66 -0.13 -2.56
C LEU A 98 2.00 0.78 -3.74
N GLY A 99 1.93 2.09 -3.56
CA GLY A 99 2.14 3.02 -4.66
C GLY A 99 3.61 3.37 -4.92
N SER A 100 3.87 3.90 -6.11
CA SER A 100 5.22 4.29 -6.57
C SER A 100 5.90 5.35 -5.71
N ARG A 101 5.18 6.04 -4.83
CA ARG A 101 5.77 7.05 -3.94
C ARG A 101 6.86 6.48 -3.03
N TRP A 102 6.73 5.20 -2.64
CA TRP A 102 7.74 4.47 -1.88
C TRP A 102 9.08 4.34 -2.61
N LEU A 103 9.08 4.34 -3.95
CA LEU A 103 10.28 4.22 -4.77
C LEU A 103 11.16 5.48 -4.74
N LYS A 104 10.71 6.56 -4.07
CA LYS A 104 11.56 7.70 -3.73
C LYS A 104 12.48 7.43 -2.54
N GLN A 105 12.18 6.39 -1.76
CA GLN A 105 12.91 6.00 -0.56
C GLN A 105 13.56 4.62 -0.70
N PHE A 106 12.90 3.70 -1.40
CA PHE A 106 13.36 2.34 -1.61
C PHE A 106 13.72 2.07 -3.07
N ILE A 107 14.66 1.16 -3.26
CA ILE A 107 15.05 0.58 -4.54
C ILE A 107 14.24 -0.70 -4.72
N LEU A 108 13.45 -0.73 -5.79
CA LEU A 108 12.82 -1.95 -6.28
C LEU A 108 13.80 -2.71 -7.18
N VAL A 109 14.03 -3.98 -6.88
CA VAL A 109 14.64 -4.93 -7.80
C VAL A 109 13.59 -5.95 -8.21
N ALA A 110 13.33 -6.07 -9.51
CA ALA A 110 12.43 -7.07 -10.08
C ALA A 110 13.16 -7.84 -11.18
N ASN A 111 13.73 -9.00 -10.83
CA ASN A 111 14.53 -9.82 -11.72
C ASN A 111 13.82 -11.15 -12.04
N TYR A 112 13.16 -11.22 -13.18
CA TYR A 112 12.50 -12.43 -13.66
C TYR A 112 13.45 -13.58 -13.96
N GLN A 113 14.66 -13.29 -14.45
CA GLN A 113 15.64 -14.34 -14.78
C GLN A 113 16.11 -15.10 -13.54
N GLN A 114 16.09 -14.43 -12.39
CA GLN A 114 16.48 -15.00 -11.10
C GLN A 114 15.29 -15.26 -10.17
N THR A 115 14.05 -14.99 -10.63
CA THR A 115 12.82 -15.07 -9.83
C THR A 115 12.95 -14.30 -8.50
N GLN A 116 13.66 -13.17 -8.53
CA GLN A 116 13.93 -12.35 -7.35
C GLN A 116 13.14 -11.04 -7.42
N VAL A 117 12.48 -10.71 -6.31
CA VAL A 117 11.90 -9.39 -6.08
C VAL A 117 12.34 -8.91 -4.70
N THR A 118 12.87 -7.69 -4.62
CA THR A 118 13.17 -7.04 -3.34
C THR A 118 12.78 -5.57 -3.35
N LEU A 119 12.48 -5.04 -2.17
CA LEU A 119 12.28 -3.63 -1.91
C LEU A 119 13.14 -3.23 -0.70
N GLY A 120 14.10 -2.32 -0.88
CA GLY A 120 15.03 -1.95 0.19
C GLY A 120 15.78 -0.66 -0.05
#